data_AF-A0A925WGZ2-F1
#
_entry.id   AF-A0A925WGZ2-F1
#
_cell.length_a   1.000
_cell.length_b   1.000
_cell.length_c   1.000
_cell.angle_alpha   90.00
_cell.angle_beta   90.00
_cell.angle_gamma   90.00
#
_symmetry.space_group_name_H-M   'P 1'
#
loop_
_entity.id
_entity.type
_entity.pdbx_description
1 polymer ?
#
loop_
_entity_poly.entity_id
_entity_poly.type
_entity_poly.pdbx_seq_one_letter_code
_entity_poly.pdbx_strand_id
1 'polypeptide(L)'
;MSLKQLRLADKSLAQQRQVVTELNSIIKDIERCERTITELTRELAGINSKFQGPRDTRQDIDYLTSLLACAKRKLAWEKTIASLQKRTPQVLEELSRLLNDPQNPPAEAMRDDMLLALQGVQNSMERLQNVQPV
;
A
#
# COMPACT_ATOMS: atom_id res chain seq x y z
N MET A 1 -22.66 -29.34 -18.60
CA MET A 1 -21.69 -28.23 -18.77
C MET A 1 -21.08 -28.31 -20.15
N SER A 2 -20.99 -27.19 -20.87
CA SER A 2 -20.25 -27.11 -22.14
C SER A 2 -18.79 -26.71 -21.90
N LEU A 3 -17.90 -27.06 -22.83
CA LEU A 3 -16.48 -26.68 -22.81
C LEU A 3 -16.27 -25.15 -22.73
N LYS A 4 -17.22 -24.37 -23.26
CA LYS A 4 -17.24 -22.90 -23.15
C LYS A 4 -17.54 -22.43 -21.73
N GLN A 5 -18.48 -23.08 -21.04
CA GLN A 5 -18.81 -22.77 -19.65
C GLN A 5 -17.65 -23.07 -18.70
N LEU A 6 -16.93 -24.18 -18.93
CA LEU A 6 -15.74 -24.53 -18.14
C LEU A 6 -14.64 -23.45 -18.25
N ARG A 7 -14.32 -23.02 -19.48
CA ARG A 7 -13.31 -21.97 -19.71
C ARG A 7 -13.68 -20.61 -19.09
N LEU A 8 -14.97 -20.27 -19.07
CA LEU A 8 -15.44 -19.04 -18.44
C LEU A 8 -15.32 -19.12 -16.92
N ALA A 9 -15.66 -20.26 -16.33
CA ALA A 9 -15.48 -20.51 -14.89
C ALA A 9 -14.00 -20.45 -14.49
N ASP A 10 -13.10 -21.08 -15.26
CA ASP A 10 -11.65 -21.04 -15.00
C ASP A 10 -11.10 -19.60 -15.07
N LYS A 11 -11.57 -18.82 -16.05
CA LYS A 11 -11.19 -17.41 -16.19
C LYS A 11 -11.67 -16.58 -15.01
N SER A 12 -12.93 -16.76 -14.59
CA SER A 12 -13.49 -16.05 -13.43
C SER A 12 -12.72 -16.40 -12.15
N LEU A 13 -12.42 -17.68 -11.94
CA LEU A 13 -11.62 -18.12 -10.80
C LEU A 13 -10.22 -17.50 -10.79
N ALA A 14 -9.57 -17.40 -11.96
CA ALA A 14 -8.27 -16.75 -12.07
C ALA A 14 -8.35 -15.26 -11.72
N GLN A 15 -9.41 -14.56 -12.15
CA GLN A 15 -9.64 -13.16 -11.81
C GLN A 15 -9.91 -12.96 -10.30
N GLN A 16 -10.69 -13.84 -9.68
CA GLN A 16 -10.94 -13.82 -8.23
C GLN A 16 -9.63 -13.95 -7.43
N ARG A 17 -8.77 -14.92 -7.80
CA ARG A 17 -7.45 -15.10 -7.18
C ARG A 17 -6.53 -13.90 -7.40
N GLN A 18 -6.58 -13.30 -8.59
CA GLN A 18 -5.80 -12.11 -8.92
C GLN A 18 -6.19 -10.94 -8.02
N VAL A 19 -7.49 -10.69 -7.84
CA VAL A 19 -7.98 -9.63 -6.94
C VAL A 19 -7.51 -9.85 -5.51
N VAL A 20 -7.62 -11.07 -4.98
CA VAL A 20 -7.11 -11.39 -3.63
C VAL A 20 -5.61 -11.10 -3.52
N THR A 21 -4.84 -11.44 -4.56
CA THR A 21 -3.39 -11.18 -4.59
C THR A 21 -3.10 -9.67 -4.61
N GLU A 22 -3.87 -8.89 -5.39
CA GLU A 22 -3.72 -7.44 -5.47
C GLU A 22 -4.11 -6.74 -4.17
N LEU A 23 -5.20 -7.15 -3.52
CA LEU A 23 -5.59 -6.65 -2.20
C LEU A 23 -4.50 -6.92 -1.16
N ASN A 24 -3.94 -8.13 -1.14
CA ASN A 24 -2.82 -8.47 -0.26
C ASN A 24 -1.54 -7.67 -0.57
N SER A 25 -1.30 -7.34 -1.85
CA SER A 25 -0.19 -6.46 -2.26
C SER A 25 -0.40 -5.03 -1.76
N ILE A 26 -1.64 -4.52 -1.82
CA ILE A 26 -2.01 -3.22 -1.24
C ILE A 26 -1.71 -3.18 0.26
N ILE A 27 -2.08 -4.22 1.01
CA ILE A 27 -1.79 -4.31 2.45
C ILE A 27 -0.28 -4.19 2.71
N LYS A 28 0.54 -4.99 2.02
CA LYS A 28 2.01 -4.98 2.19
C LYS A 28 2.65 -3.65 1.83
N ASP A 29 2.17 -3.00 0.79
CA ASP A 29 2.69 -1.69 0.38
C ASP A 29 2.31 -0.60 1.39
N ILE A 30 1.11 -0.67 2.00
CA ILE A 30 0.73 0.22 3.10
C ILE A 30 1.65 0.00 4.32
N GLU A 31 1.89 -1.25 4.73
CA GLU A 31 2.81 -1.56 5.84
C GLU A 31 4.25 -1.06 5.58
N ARG A 32 4.70 -1.10 4.31
CA ARG A 32 6.00 -0.53 3.93
C ARG A 32 5.98 0.99 4.03
N CYS A 33 4.89 1.64 3.62
CA CYS A 33 4.71 3.08 3.76
C CYS A 33 4.76 3.49 5.23
N GLU A 34 4.02 2.82 6.12
CA GLU A 34 4.00 3.07 7.57
C GLU A 34 5.40 2.97 8.22
N ARG A 35 6.16 1.92 7.86
CA ARG A 35 7.53 1.76 8.34
C ARG A 35 8.44 2.89 7.85
N THR A 36 8.37 3.21 6.56
CA THR A 36 9.23 4.22 5.94
C THR A 36 9.05 5.59 6.58
N ILE A 37 7.81 6.01 6.82
CA ILE A 37 7.54 7.32 7.42
C ILE A 37 7.90 7.35 8.91
N THR A 38 7.67 6.26 9.65
CA THR A 38 8.13 6.14 11.06
C THR A 38 9.65 6.23 11.16
N GLU A 39 10.37 5.57 10.25
CA GLU A 39 11.83 5.65 10.16
C GLU A 39 12.30 7.06 9.79
N LEU A 40 11.65 7.71 8.83
CA LEU A 40 11.94 9.10 8.43
C LEU A 40 11.77 10.07 9.59
N THR A 41 10.67 9.95 10.35
CA THR A 41 10.42 10.78 11.54
C THR A 41 11.54 10.60 12.57
N ARG A 42 11.95 9.35 12.83
CA ARG A 42 13.05 9.05 13.75
C ARG A 42 14.39 9.58 13.24
N GLU A 43 14.67 9.42 11.96
CA GLU A 43 15.90 9.89 11.32
C GLU A 43 16.00 11.41 11.39
N LEU A 44 14.93 12.14 11.06
CA LEU A 44 14.86 13.60 11.17
C LEU A 44 15.09 14.07 12.62
N ALA A 45 14.45 13.42 13.60
CA ALA A 45 14.67 13.74 15.01
C ALA A 45 16.14 13.50 15.43
N GLY A 46 16.74 12.41 14.96
CA GLY A 46 18.14 12.07 15.19
C GLY A 46 19.11 13.06 14.55
N ILE A 47 18.88 13.47 13.31
CA ILE A 47 19.65 14.50 12.60
C ILE A 47 19.55 15.83 13.35
N ASN A 48 18.33 16.25 13.70
CA ASN A 48 18.11 17.50 14.42
C ASN A 48 18.80 17.49 15.79
N SER A 49 18.82 16.36 16.50
CA SER A 49 19.52 16.21 17.77
C SER A 49 21.05 16.19 17.61
N LYS A 50 21.57 15.54 16.56
CA LYS A 50 23.02 15.43 16.29
C LYS A 50 23.65 16.79 15.96
N PHE A 51 22.91 17.65 15.27
CA PHE A 51 23.39 18.93 14.76
C PHE A 51 22.82 20.13 15.54
N GLN A 52 22.61 19.97 16.86
CA GLN A 52 22.17 21.04 17.76
C GLN A 52 23.30 22.03 18.07
N GLY A 53 22.94 23.31 18.19
CA GLY A 53 23.86 24.37 18.58
C GLY A 53 24.62 25.00 17.40
N PRO A 54 25.65 25.81 17.68
CA PRO A 54 26.47 26.44 16.66
C PRO A 54 27.16 25.39 15.77
N ARG A 55 27.09 25.57 14.46
CA ARG A 55 27.69 24.67 13.48
C ARG A 55 28.83 25.37 12.75
N ASP A 56 29.89 24.64 12.49
CA ASP A 56 30.87 25.03 11.49
C ASP A 56 30.38 24.67 10.07
N THR A 57 31.08 25.17 9.05
CA THR A 57 30.70 24.94 7.66
C THR A 57 30.67 23.45 7.28
N ARG A 58 31.53 22.62 7.87
CA ARG A 58 31.56 21.18 7.59
C ARG A 58 30.33 20.50 8.18
N GLN A 59 29.96 20.86 9.41
CA GLN A 59 28.77 20.37 10.08
C GLN A 59 27.48 20.82 9.37
N ASP A 60 27.45 22.03 8.82
CA ASP A 60 26.34 22.48 7.98
C ASP A 60 26.21 21.65 6.69
N ILE A 61 27.33 21.34 6.02
CA ILE A 61 27.33 20.48 4.82
C ILE A 61 26.79 19.08 5.17
N ASP A 62 27.25 18.50 6.28
CA ASP A 62 26.81 17.17 6.73
C ASP A 62 25.32 17.16 7.11
N TYR A 63 24.84 18.21 7.79
CA TYR A 63 23.43 18.39 8.15
C TYR A 63 22.55 18.47 6.90
N LEU A 64 22.90 19.36 5.95
CA LEU A 64 22.14 19.54 4.71
C LEU A 64 22.15 18.28 3.84
N THR A 65 23.26 17.55 3.79
CA THR A 65 23.37 16.27 3.08
C THR A 65 22.43 15.23 3.69
N SER A 66 22.36 15.17 5.02
CA SER A 66 21.47 14.26 5.76
C SER A 66 20.00 14.61 5.52
N LEU A 67 19.65 15.91 5.55
CA LEU A 67 18.30 16.37 5.21
C LEU A 67 17.91 16.04 3.77
N LEU A 68 18.84 16.19 2.82
CA LEU A 68 18.60 15.84 1.42
C LEU A 68 18.33 14.34 1.24
N ALA A 69 19.02 13.48 2.00
CA ALA A 69 18.75 12.05 2.02
C ALA A 69 17.33 11.73 2.54
N CYS A 70 16.93 12.35 3.65
CA CYS A 70 15.57 12.25 4.18
C CYS A 70 14.52 12.73 3.16
N ALA A 71 14.76 13.86 2.49
CA ALA A 71 13.84 14.40 1.48
C ALA A 71 13.66 13.46 0.28
N LYS A 72 14.75 12.82 -0.19
CA LYS A 72 14.67 11.83 -1.28
C LYS A 72 13.85 10.60 -0.89
N ARG A 73 14.02 10.11 0.34
CA ARG A 73 13.22 9.01 0.89
C ARG A 73 11.75 9.39 1.05
N LYS A 74 11.45 10.60 1.53
CA LYS A 74 10.07 11.14 1.60
C LYS A 74 9.42 11.19 0.22
N LEU A 75 10.13 11.69 -0.79
CA LEU A 75 9.63 11.72 -2.17
C LEU A 75 9.32 10.32 -2.72
N ALA A 76 10.17 9.33 -2.42
CA ALA A 76 9.91 7.94 -2.82
C ALA A 76 8.65 7.38 -2.13
N TRP A 77 8.47 7.67 -0.84
CA TRP A 77 7.26 7.33 -0.09
C TRP A 77 6.00 7.98 -0.70
N GLU A 78 6.06 9.28 -1.01
CA GLU A 78 4.94 10.02 -1.65
C GLU A 78 4.55 9.40 -3.00
N LYS A 79 5.52 8.94 -3.80
CA LYS A 79 5.25 8.23 -5.06
C LYS A 79 4.54 6.91 -4.83
N THR A 80 4.92 6.15 -3.80
CA THR A 80 4.23 4.89 -3.45
C THR A 80 2.80 5.17 -2.99
N ILE A 81 2.57 6.20 -2.18
CA ILE A 81 1.23 6.62 -1.75
C ILE A 81 0.36 7.03 -2.95
N ALA A 82 0.89 7.83 -3.87
CA ALA A 82 0.16 8.21 -5.08
C ALA A 82 -0.20 6.99 -5.94
N SER A 83 0.70 6.02 -6.06
CA SER A 83 0.43 4.75 -6.75
C SER A 83 -0.68 3.95 -6.06
N LEU A 84 -0.64 3.84 -4.72
CA LEU A 84 -1.67 3.20 -3.91
C LEU A 84 -3.04 3.87 -4.10
N GLN A 85 -3.10 5.20 -4.02
CA GLN A 85 -4.32 5.98 -4.21
C GLN A 85 -4.93 5.76 -5.60
N LYS A 86 -4.09 5.60 -6.63
CA LYS A 86 -4.55 5.36 -8.00
C LYS A 86 -5.09 3.94 -8.20
N ARG A 87 -4.39 2.92 -7.70
CA ARG A 87 -4.72 1.51 -8.00
C ARG A 87 -5.81 0.94 -7.08
N THR A 88 -5.88 1.39 -5.84
CA THR A 88 -6.82 0.83 -4.85
C THR A 88 -8.28 0.89 -5.30
N PRO A 89 -8.80 2.03 -5.82
CA PRO A 89 -10.17 2.09 -6.32
C PRO A 89 -10.45 1.07 -7.44
N GLN A 90 -9.50 0.88 -8.36
CA GLN A 90 -9.64 -0.05 -9.48
C GLN A 90 -9.77 -1.51 -9.00
N VAL A 91 -8.96 -1.90 -8.02
CA VAL A 91 -9.03 -3.25 -7.42
C VAL A 91 -10.34 -3.45 -6.67
N LEU A 92 -10.85 -2.42 -5.98
CA LEU A 92 -12.12 -2.48 -5.26
C LEU A 92 -13.33 -2.55 -6.20
N GLU A 93 -13.29 -1.85 -7.34
CA GLU A 93 -14.30 -1.96 -8.39
C GLU A 93 -14.33 -3.37 -8.99
N GLU A 94 -13.16 -3.94 -9.28
CA GLU A 94 -13.02 -5.30 -9.79
C GLU A 94 -13.53 -6.34 -8.78
N LEU A 95 -13.19 -6.17 -7.50
CA LEU A 95 -13.72 -6.99 -6.40
C LEU A 95 -15.26 -6.95 -6.38
N SER A 96 -15.84 -5.74 -6.41
CA SER A 96 -17.29 -5.55 -6.40
C SER A 96 -17.95 -6.21 -7.62
N ARG A 97 -17.35 -6.09 -8.80
CA ARG A 97 -17.84 -6.73 -10.01
C ARG A 97 -17.87 -8.26 -9.88
N LEU A 98 -16.81 -8.85 -9.35
CA LEU A 98 -16.70 -10.31 -9.21
C LEU A 98 -17.64 -10.85 -8.13
N LEU A 99 -17.80 -10.16 -7.00
CA LEU A 99 -18.74 -10.56 -5.94
C LEU A 99 -20.21 -10.55 -6.42
N ASN A 100 -20.54 -9.66 -7.34
CA ASN A 100 -21.89 -9.48 -7.88
C ASN A 100 -22.08 -10.15 -9.25
N ASP A 101 -21.16 -11.00 -9.72
CA ASP A 101 -21.31 -11.71 -11.00
C ASP A 101 -22.44 -12.78 -10.89
N PRO A 102 -23.57 -12.61 -11.59
CA PRO A 102 -24.67 -13.58 -11.52
C PRO A 102 -24.39 -14.85 -12.31
N GLN A 103 -23.42 -14.83 -13.24
CA GLN A 103 -23.09 -15.98 -14.10
C GLN A 103 -22.03 -16.88 -13.47
N ASN A 104 -21.02 -16.29 -12.83
CA ASN A 104 -19.94 -17.02 -12.17
C ASN A 104 -19.67 -16.43 -10.78
N PRO A 105 -20.63 -16.54 -9.84
CA PRO A 105 -20.43 -16.06 -8.50
C PRO A 105 -19.26 -16.81 -7.84
N PRO A 106 -18.46 -16.13 -6.98
CA PRO A 106 -17.42 -16.79 -6.22
C PRO A 106 -18.01 -17.89 -5.34
N ALA A 107 -17.30 -19.02 -5.26
CA ALA A 107 -17.58 -20.04 -4.26
C ALA A 107 -17.44 -19.44 -2.86
N GLU A 108 -18.15 -19.99 -1.87
CA GLU A 108 -18.20 -19.46 -0.50
C GLU A 108 -16.81 -19.20 0.09
N ALA A 109 -15.90 -20.19 0.02
CA ALA A 109 -14.52 -20.02 0.50
C ALA A 109 -13.76 -18.89 -0.21
N MET A 110 -13.95 -18.71 -1.52
CA MET A 110 -13.31 -17.63 -2.28
C MET A 110 -13.92 -16.27 -1.92
N ARG A 111 -15.24 -16.21 -1.68
CA ARG A 111 -15.92 -15.02 -1.18
C ARG A 111 -15.35 -14.61 0.18
N ASP A 112 -15.16 -15.57 1.08
CA ASP A 112 -14.59 -15.32 2.40
C ASP A 112 -13.16 -14.77 2.29
N ASP A 113 -12.31 -15.37 1.45
CA ASP A 113 -10.95 -14.89 1.18
C ASP A 113 -10.95 -13.45 0.63
N MET A 114 -11.86 -13.16 -0.30
CA MET A 114 -12.03 -11.84 -0.89
C MET A 114 -12.48 -10.79 0.14
N LEU A 115 -13.43 -11.14 1.01
CA LEU A 115 -13.91 -10.27 2.08
C LEU A 115 -12.86 -10.05 3.19
N LEU A 116 -12.10 -11.09 3.54
CA LEU A 116 -11.01 -11.00 4.50
C LEU A 116 -9.89 -10.08 3.97
N ALA A 117 -9.54 -10.22 2.69
CA ALA A 117 -8.57 -9.33 2.05
C ALA A 117 -9.07 -7.88 2.00
N LEU A 118 -10.36 -7.66 1.72
CA LEU A 118 -10.99 -6.34 1.76
C LEU A 118 -10.91 -5.71 3.15
N GLN A 119 -11.26 -6.45 4.20
CA GLN A 119 -11.15 -5.99 5.59
C GLN A 119 -9.70 -5.63 5.93
N GLY A 120 -8.73 -6.42 5.47
CA GLY A 120 -7.30 -6.14 5.63
C GLY A 120 -6.88 -4.81 4.98
N VAL A 121 -7.39 -4.51 3.78
CA VAL A 121 -7.15 -3.22 3.10
C VAL A 121 -7.81 -2.08 3.88
N GLN A 122 -9.06 -2.22 4.33
CA GLN A 122 -9.75 -1.20 5.12
C GLN A 122 -8.99 -0.85 6.40
N ASN A 123 -8.60 -1.88 7.17
CA ASN A 123 -7.83 -1.69 8.41
C ASN A 123 -6.47 -1.02 8.13
N SER A 124 -5.81 -1.39 7.02
CA SER A 124 -4.52 -0.80 6.65
C SER A 124 -4.64 0.66 6.22
N MET A 125 -5.69 1.00 5.48
CA MET A 125 -5.97 2.38 5.09
C MET A 125 -6.28 3.26 6.30
N GLU A 126 -7.04 2.75 7.28
CA GLU A 126 -7.31 3.46 8.53
C GLU A 126 -6.01 3.74 9.31
N ARG A 127 -5.12 2.74 9.45
CA ARG A 127 -3.81 2.97 10.06
C ARG A 127 -3.01 4.02 9.31
N LEU A 128 -2.95 3.95 7.98
CA LEU A 128 -2.23 4.92 7.16
C LEU A 128 -2.76 6.35 7.32
N GLN A 129 -4.07 6.54 7.47
CA GLN A 129 -4.65 7.87 7.73
C GLN A 129 -4.23 8.45 9.09
N ASN A 130 -4.04 7.58 10.08
CA ASN A 130 -3.57 7.99 11.41
C ASN A 130 -2.07 8.30 11.46
N VAL A 131 -1.32 7.96 10.42
CA VAL A 131 0.08 8.35 10.29
C VAL A 131 0.17 9.78 9.79
N GLN A 132 0.43 10.72 10.70
CA GLN A 132 0.71 12.10 10.34
C GLN A 132 2.06 12.20 9.60
N PRO A 133 2.12 12.74 8.38
CA PRO A 133 3.39 13.05 7.74
C PRO A 133 4.06 14.24 8.45
N VAL A 134 5.39 14.17 8.60
CA VAL A 134 6.26 15.26 9.08
C VAL A 134 6.47 16.30 7.99
#